data_AF-A0A381S091-F1
#
_entry.id   AF-A0A381S091-F1
#
_cell.length_a   1.000
_cell.length_b   1.000
_cell.length_c   1.000
_cell.angle_alpha   90.00
_cell.angle_beta   90.00
_cell.angle_gamma   90.00
#
_symmetry.space_group_name_H-M   'P 1'
#
loop_
_entity.id
_entity.type
_entity.pdbx_description
1 polymer ?
#
loop_
_entity_poly.entity_id
_entity_poly.type
_entity_poly.pdbx_seq_one_letter_code
_entity_poly.pdbx_strand_id
1 'polypeptide(L)'
;VGCGSSEIDVSSTDASEQLESNQVQKGPRTQPGTQMGLYTPEQHDLYDGRFIISGTRIFQVGTLVDESPWDHLGDNASNLRQVKGRVDFDVNEIDNTGFFRADLELPEGHYVVELDRFEEFSPCQDGGIASFLFEHGDSGCGDANWPKSILYVAGWGIGSATLDGELLYEGYQIHFMVTQGMRDRETLVAMTGTGNSISGAGEVNPAAMQIDFYIRSPEANNANHPGREIFDHFFAMEVTWH
;
A
#
# COMPACT_ATOMS: atom_id res chain seq x y z
N VAL A 1 -53.08 -6.83 53.85
CA VAL A 1 -52.62 -6.88 52.45
C VAL A 1 -52.48 -5.44 52.00
N GLY A 2 -51.25 -5.01 51.69
CA GLY A 2 -50.83 -3.60 51.51
C GLY A 2 -51.53 -2.90 50.33
N CYS A 3 -51.78 -1.59 50.46
CA CYS A 3 -51.01 -0.48 49.84
C CYS A 3 -51.07 -0.53 48.30
N GLY A 4 -51.49 0.47 47.54
CA GLY A 4 -51.68 1.90 47.74
C GLY A 4 -51.54 2.51 46.34
N SER A 5 -52.51 3.34 45.94
CA SER A 5 -52.68 3.94 44.62
C SER A 5 -51.74 5.11 44.35
N SER A 6 -51.27 5.25 43.10
CA SER A 6 -51.19 6.55 42.39
C SER A 6 -50.82 6.35 40.92
N GLU A 7 -51.75 6.66 40.02
CA GLU A 7 -51.50 6.92 38.61
C GLU A 7 -50.79 8.27 38.44
N ILE A 8 -49.80 8.35 37.54
CA ILE A 8 -49.57 9.52 36.67
C ILE A 8 -49.14 8.99 35.30
N ASP A 9 -49.95 9.31 34.30
CA ASP A 9 -49.66 9.20 32.87
C ASP A 9 -49.16 10.57 32.38
N VAL A 10 -47.95 10.65 31.82
CA VAL A 10 -47.54 11.67 30.83
C VAL A 10 -46.37 11.13 30.00
N SER A 11 -46.67 10.78 28.75
CA SER A 11 -45.99 11.22 27.50
C SER A 11 -44.46 11.40 27.44
N SER A 12 -43.95 10.92 26.29
CA SER A 12 -42.84 11.41 25.45
C SER A 12 -41.40 11.12 25.87
N THR A 13 -40.65 10.58 24.88
CA THR A 13 -39.20 10.79 24.61
C THR A 13 -38.28 10.44 25.79
N ASP A 14 -37.55 9.34 25.79
CA ASP A 14 -36.38 9.09 24.95
C ASP A 14 -35.96 7.64 25.18
N ALA A 15 -36.08 6.80 24.16
CA ALA A 15 -35.32 5.55 24.08
C ALA A 15 -34.37 5.61 22.88
N SER A 16 -34.01 6.83 22.49
CA SER A 16 -33.25 7.19 21.29
C SER A 16 -31.91 7.84 21.60
N GLU A 17 -31.55 8.04 22.87
CA GLU A 17 -30.26 8.61 23.23
C GLU A 17 -29.61 7.85 24.38
N GLN A 18 -28.30 7.64 24.24
CA GLN A 18 -27.35 7.04 25.19
C GLN A 18 -27.06 5.55 25.03
N LEU A 19 -26.67 5.16 23.82
CA LEU A 19 -25.44 4.38 23.66
C LEU A 19 -24.52 5.21 22.78
N GLU A 20 -23.71 6.05 23.44
CA GLU A 20 -22.60 6.75 22.82
C GLU A 20 -21.74 5.74 22.06
N SER A 21 -21.72 5.86 20.74
CA SER A 21 -20.71 5.22 19.91
C SER A 21 -19.36 5.80 20.33
N ASN A 22 -18.57 5.03 21.07
CA ASN A 22 -17.13 5.23 21.09
C ASN A 22 -16.64 5.02 19.66
N GLN A 23 -16.63 6.09 18.86
CA GLN A 23 -16.03 6.07 17.54
C GLN A 23 -14.52 5.93 17.77
N VAL A 24 -14.02 4.69 17.69
CA VAL A 24 -12.59 4.42 17.63
C VAL A 24 -12.04 5.23 16.46
N GLN A 25 -11.14 6.17 16.76
CA GLN A 25 -10.54 7.04 15.75
C GLN A 25 -9.80 6.19 14.72
N LYS A 26 -10.11 6.39 13.43
CA LYS A 26 -9.40 5.76 12.32
C LYS A 26 -7.96 6.27 12.25
N GLY A 27 -7.00 5.39 12.00
CA GLY A 27 -5.61 5.74 11.71
C GLY A 27 -4.80 4.57 11.16
N PRO A 28 -3.56 4.79 10.68
CA PRO A 28 -2.76 3.76 10.02
C PRO A 28 -2.54 2.49 10.86
N ARG A 29 -2.54 2.60 12.19
CA ARG A 29 -2.43 1.47 13.14
C ARG A 29 -3.76 1.05 13.78
N THR A 30 -4.89 1.67 13.43
CA THR A 30 -6.20 1.39 14.04
C THR A 30 -7.34 1.57 13.02
N GLN A 31 -8.00 0.47 12.64
CA GLN A 31 -9.04 0.48 11.60
C GLN A 31 -10.36 -0.15 12.10
N PRO A 32 -11.50 0.57 12.03
CA PRO A 32 -12.82 -0.01 12.28
C PRO A 32 -13.14 -1.16 11.32
N GLY A 33 -13.86 -2.18 11.81
CA GLY A 33 -14.27 -3.33 10.99
C GLY A 33 -13.19 -4.41 10.82
N THR A 34 -12.02 -4.26 11.42
CA THR A 34 -10.99 -5.31 11.52
C THR A 34 -11.31 -6.29 12.65
N GLN A 35 -12.42 -7.05 12.53
CA GLN A 35 -12.72 -8.12 13.50
C GLN A 35 -11.62 -9.21 13.57
N MET A 36 -10.68 -9.19 12.63
CA MET A 36 -9.37 -9.85 12.70
C MET A 36 -8.35 -8.87 13.30
N GLY A 37 -7.84 -9.18 14.50
CA GLY A 37 -6.75 -8.43 15.12
C GLY A 37 -5.40 -9.09 14.86
N LEU A 38 -4.43 -8.33 14.37
CA LEU A 38 -3.01 -8.67 14.49
C LEU A 38 -2.51 -8.04 15.79
N TYR A 39 -1.78 -8.81 16.59
CA TYR A 39 -1.05 -8.25 17.73
C TYR A 39 0.02 -7.31 17.19
N THR A 40 0.23 -6.19 17.87
CA THR A 40 1.24 -5.22 17.43
C THR A 40 2.63 -5.81 17.64
N PRO A 41 3.62 -5.49 16.80
CA PRO A 41 4.96 -6.07 16.92
C PRO A 41 5.59 -5.90 18.31
N GLU A 42 5.31 -4.77 18.97
CA GLU A 42 5.82 -4.45 20.32
C GLU A 42 5.27 -5.38 21.42
N GLN A 43 4.27 -6.21 21.11
CA GLN A 43 3.71 -7.21 22.02
C GLN A 43 4.46 -8.56 21.95
N HIS A 44 5.49 -8.68 21.11
CA HIS A 44 6.19 -9.93 20.84
C HIS A 44 7.70 -9.86 21.11
N ASP A 45 8.17 -10.59 22.13
CA ASP A 45 9.60 -10.66 22.47
C ASP A 45 10.51 -11.23 21.36
N LEU A 46 9.94 -11.98 20.41
CA LEU A 46 10.66 -12.61 19.31
C LEU A 46 10.62 -11.80 18.01
N TYR A 47 9.93 -10.65 17.99
CA TYR A 47 9.91 -9.79 16.83
C TYR A 47 11.28 -9.12 16.64
N ASP A 48 11.92 -9.37 15.50
CA ASP A 48 13.28 -8.90 15.19
C ASP A 48 13.33 -7.78 14.13
N GLY A 49 12.15 -7.35 13.63
CA GLY A 49 12.04 -6.25 12.67
C GLY A 49 12.57 -6.56 11.27
N ARG A 50 13.05 -7.78 10.99
CA ARG A 50 13.76 -8.09 9.74
C ARG A 50 12.87 -8.78 8.71
N PHE A 51 12.88 -8.27 7.49
CA PHE A 51 12.11 -8.76 6.36
C PHE A 51 13.05 -9.08 5.20
N ILE A 52 13.25 -10.37 4.92
CA ILE A 52 14.02 -10.87 3.78
C ILE A 52 13.02 -11.44 2.78
N ILE A 53 12.77 -10.70 1.70
CA ILE A 53 11.67 -11.00 0.79
C ILE A 53 12.11 -10.82 -0.66
N SER A 54 11.51 -11.63 -1.52
CA SER A 54 11.65 -11.45 -2.96
C SER A 54 10.35 -11.63 -3.73
N GLY A 55 10.23 -10.91 -4.84
CA GLY A 55 9.09 -10.95 -5.75
C GLY A 55 9.45 -11.45 -7.15
N THR A 56 8.62 -12.34 -7.70
CA THR A 56 8.70 -12.81 -9.09
C THR A 56 7.36 -12.65 -9.81
N ARG A 57 7.33 -13.03 -11.11
CA ARG A 57 6.17 -12.83 -11.99
C ARG A 57 5.73 -11.36 -11.99
N ILE A 58 6.65 -10.52 -12.46
CA ILE A 58 6.55 -9.06 -12.40
C ILE A 58 5.77 -8.54 -13.60
N PHE A 59 4.92 -7.55 -13.36
CA PHE A 59 4.20 -6.79 -14.36
C PHE A 59 4.60 -5.33 -14.24
N GLN A 60 4.80 -4.69 -15.40
CA GLN A 60 4.91 -3.25 -15.51
C GLN A 60 3.58 -2.66 -15.96
N VAL A 61 3.24 -1.49 -15.42
CA VAL A 61 2.15 -0.66 -15.90
C VAL A 61 2.68 0.37 -16.90
N GLY A 62 2.09 0.43 -18.09
CA GLY A 62 2.54 1.32 -19.16
C GLY A 62 3.92 0.95 -19.70
N THR A 63 4.65 1.96 -20.17
CA THR A 63 6.05 1.87 -20.62
C THR A 63 6.89 3.04 -20.10
N LEU A 64 8.22 2.99 -20.28
CA LEU A 64 9.12 4.09 -19.87
C LEU A 64 8.99 5.35 -20.74
N VAL A 65 8.30 5.25 -21.88
CA VAL A 65 8.29 6.29 -22.93
C VAL A 65 6.87 6.71 -23.33
N ASP A 66 5.88 6.36 -22.51
CA ASP A 66 4.49 6.74 -22.78
C ASP A 66 4.33 8.27 -22.78
N GLU A 67 3.68 8.81 -23.81
CA GLU A 67 3.43 10.25 -23.91
C GLU A 67 2.30 10.66 -22.95
N SER A 68 2.52 11.73 -22.20
CA SER A 68 1.46 12.37 -21.40
C SER A 68 0.30 12.83 -22.31
N PRO A 69 -0.97 12.66 -21.91
CA PRO A 69 -1.41 12.10 -20.63
C PRO A 69 -1.42 10.57 -20.61
N TRP A 70 -0.96 9.99 -19.50
CA TRP A 70 -0.99 8.55 -19.25
C TRP A 70 -1.59 8.20 -17.88
N ASP A 71 -1.98 6.93 -17.73
CA ASP A 71 -2.44 6.32 -16.48
C ASP A 71 -1.57 5.10 -16.15
N HIS A 72 -0.67 5.27 -15.19
CA HIS A 72 0.26 4.25 -14.71
C HIS A 72 -0.17 3.65 -13.37
N LEU A 73 -1.44 3.80 -12.94
CA LEU A 73 -1.97 2.97 -11.85
C LEU A 73 -2.27 1.54 -12.33
N GLY A 74 -2.79 1.42 -13.56
CA GLY A 74 -3.07 0.13 -14.19
C GLY A 74 -4.25 -0.61 -13.55
N ASP A 75 -5.22 0.11 -12.99
CA ASP A 75 -6.32 -0.46 -12.21
C ASP A 75 -7.18 -1.44 -13.01
N ASN A 76 -7.44 -1.13 -14.28
CA ASN A 76 -8.28 -1.96 -15.16
C ASN A 76 -7.49 -3.07 -15.89
N ALA A 77 -6.20 -3.24 -15.56
CA ALA A 77 -5.30 -4.22 -16.17
C ALA A 77 -5.07 -4.09 -17.70
N SER A 78 -5.53 -3.01 -18.34
CA SER A 78 -5.50 -2.89 -19.81
C SER A 78 -4.14 -2.55 -20.41
N ASN A 79 -3.24 -1.97 -19.61
CA ASN A 79 -1.91 -1.51 -20.02
C ASN A 79 -0.78 -2.24 -19.26
N LEU A 80 -1.02 -3.50 -18.90
CA LEU A 80 -0.04 -4.32 -18.19
C LEU A 80 0.81 -5.13 -19.15
N ARG A 81 2.12 -5.20 -18.89
CA ARG A 81 3.02 -6.13 -19.56
C ARG A 81 3.80 -6.95 -18.55
N GLN A 82 3.79 -8.27 -18.70
CA GLN A 82 4.66 -9.12 -17.89
C GLN A 82 6.11 -8.92 -18.34
N VAL A 83 7.00 -8.71 -17.37
CA VAL A 83 8.45 -8.54 -17.60
C VAL A 83 9.21 -9.63 -16.86
N LYS A 84 10.42 -9.94 -17.34
CA LYS A 84 11.30 -10.87 -16.62
C LYS A 84 12.09 -10.09 -15.58
N GLY A 85 12.55 -10.78 -14.55
CA GLY A 85 13.33 -10.20 -13.49
C GLY A 85 12.82 -10.59 -12.12
N ARG A 86 13.34 -9.89 -11.12
CA ARG A 86 13.04 -10.12 -9.72
C ARG A 86 13.19 -8.80 -8.95
N VAL A 87 12.44 -8.69 -7.86
CA VAL A 87 12.64 -7.67 -6.84
C VAL A 87 13.09 -8.34 -5.55
N ASP A 88 14.06 -7.74 -4.87
CA ASP A 88 14.67 -8.24 -3.64
C ASP A 88 14.81 -7.10 -2.64
N PHE A 89 14.52 -7.39 -1.38
CA PHE A 89 14.86 -6.51 -0.27
C PHE A 89 15.13 -7.31 1.01
N ASP A 90 16.10 -6.82 1.77
CA ASP A 90 16.45 -7.26 3.12
C ASP A 90 16.48 -5.99 3.96
N VAL A 91 15.43 -5.79 4.73
CA VAL A 91 15.22 -4.57 5.51
C VAL A 91 14.97 -4.86 6.96
N ASN A 92 15.40 -3.93 7.81
CA ASN A 92 15.10 -3.89 9.22
C ASN A 92 14.35 -2.60 9.50
N GLU A 93 13.08 -2.73 9.85
CA GLU A 93 12.19 -1.59 10.11
C GLU A 93 12.51 -0.87 11.43
N ILE A 94 12.93 -1.61 12.46
CA ILE A 94 13.32 -1.05 13.76
C ILE A 94 14.51 -0.10 13.58
N ASP A 95 15.50 -0.53 12.78
CA ASP A 95 16.72 0.24 12.57
C ASP A 95 16.65 1.18 11.36
N ASN A 96 15.58 1.12 10.55
CA ASN A 96 15.46 1.84 9.28
C ASN A 96 16.67 1.61 8.33
N THR A 97 17.09 0.35 8.21
CA THR A 97 18.25 -0.05 7.40
C THR A 97 17.91 -1.18 6.45
N GLY A 98 18.77 -1.39 5.44
CA GLY A 98 18.63 -2.50 4.50
C GLY A 98 18.90 -2.08 3.07
N PHE A 99 18.36 -2.85 2.14
CA PHE A 99 18.38 -2.51 0.71
C PHE A 99 17.07 -2.89 0.03
N PHE A 100 16.81 -2.24 -1.10
CA PHE A 100 15.80 -2.61 -2.08
C PHE A 100 16.42 -2.57 -3.46
N ARG A 101 16.16 -3.60 -4.27
CA ARG A 101 16.64 -3.68 -5.65
C ARG A 101 15.62 -4.42 -6.52
N ALA A 102 15.21 -3.80 -7.62
CA ALA A 102 14.51 -4.47 -8.71
C ALA A 102 15.46 -4.59 -9.91
N ASP A 103 15.62 -5.80 -10.44
CA ASP A 103 16.49 -6.14 -11.56
C ASP A 103 15.63 -6.80 -12.65
N LEU A 104 15.33 -6.03 -13.70
CA LEU A 104 14.25 -6.29 -14.66
C LEU A 104 14.76 -6.27 -16.11
N GLU A 105 14.15 -7.10 -16.95
CA GLU A 105 14.35 -7.09 -18.40
C GLU A 105 13.09 -6.50 -19.06
N LEU A 106 13.20 -5.25 -19.50
CA LEU A 106 12.14 -4.54 -20.21
C LEU A 106 12.37 -4.62 -21.73
N PRO A 107 11.34 -4.38 -22.56
CA PRO A 107 11.53 -4.22 -23.99
C PRO A 107 12.55 -3.14 -24.39
N GLU A 108 12.73 -2.13 -23.55
CA GLU A 108 13.66 -1.01 -23.74
C GLU A 108 15.11 -1.35 -23.36
N GLY A 109 15.33 -2.37 -22.52
CA GLY A 109 16.67 -2.76 -22.05
C GLY A 109 16.68 -3.37 -20.64
N HIS A 110 17.88 -3.59 -20.12
CA HIS A 110 18.11 -4.06 -18.76
C HIS A 110 17.88 -2.90 -17.78
N TYR A 111 16.83 -2.99 -16.98
CA TYR A 111 16.38 -1.92 -16.09
C TYR A 111 16.60 -2.30 -14.64
N VAL A 112 17.33 -1.47 -13.91
CA VAL A 112 17.62 -1.67 -12.48
C VAL A 112 17.13 -0.47 -11.70
N VAL A 113 16.42 -0.70 -10.59
CA VAL A 113 15.94 0.32 -9.65
C VAL A 113 16.44 -0.01 -8.26
N GLU A 114 17.06 0.97 -7.59
CA GLU A 114 17.66 0.78 -6.27
C GLU A 114 17.33 1.97 -5.36
N LEU A 115 17.09 1.68 -4.08
CA LEU A 115 17.05 2.71 -3.05
C LEU A 115 18.47 3.08 -2.64
N ASP A 116 18.80 4.37 -2.73
CA ASP A 116 20.08 4.91 -2.24
C ASP A 116 20.04 5.13 -0.73
N ARG A 117 18.87 5.56 -0.22
CA ARG A 117 18.59 5.74 1.21
C ARG A 117 17.10 5.68 1.50
N PHE A 118 16.75 5.19 2.68
CA PHE A 118 15.42 5.35 3.25
C PHE A 118 15.21 6.79 3.71
N GLU A 119 13.99 7.31 3.53
CA GLU A 119 13.64 8.68 3.88
C GLU A 119 12.15 8.79 4.22
N GLU A 120 11.86 9.42 5.35
CA GLU A 120 10.49 9.73 5.78
C GLU A 120 9.98 11.01 5.09
N PHE A 121 8.93 10.87 4.29
CA PHE A 121 8.19 11.97 3.67
C PHE A 121 6.86 12.26 4.38
N SER A 122 6.39 11.35 5.24
CA SER A 122 5.21 11.57 6.07
C SER A 122 5.28 10.79 7.39
N PRO A 123 4.60 11.24 8.46
CA PRO A 123 4.74 10.65 9.80
C PRO A 123 4.38 9.17 9.91
N CYS A 124 3.61 8.60 8.96
CA CYS A 124 3.29 7.17 9.00
C CYS A 124 4.42 6.26 8.50
N GLN A 125 5.49 6.83 7.93
CA GLN A 125 6.58 6.08 7.30
C GLN A 125 7.74 5.76 8.24
N ASP A 126 7.70 6.29 9.47
CA ASP A 126 8.57 5.91 10.60
C ASP A 126 10.06 5.83 10.26
N GLY A 127 10.64 6.93 9.77
CA GLY A 127 12.04 6.99 9.33
C GLY A 127 12.29 6.56 7.87
N GLY A 128 11.30 5.94 7.22
CA GLY A 128 11.37 5.47 5.83
C GLY A 128 11.12 3.98 5.67
N ILE A 129 10.98 3.21 6.75
CA ILE A 129 10.54 1.81 6.73
C ILE A 129 9.52 1.61 7.85
N ALA A 130 8.38 1.02 7.52
CA ALA A 130 7.37 0.71 8.51
C ALA A 130 6.70 -0.63 8.21
N SER A 131 6.30 -1.33 9.27
CA SER A 131 5.66 -2.65 9.19
C SER A 131 4.26 -2.66 9.82
N PHE A 132 3.43 -3.61 9.37
CA PHE A 132 2.09 -3.86 9.89
C PHE A 132 1.20 -2.60 10.03
N LEU A 133 1.17 -1.77 8.98
CA LEU A 133 0.31 -0.58 8.90
C LEU A 133 -0.72 -0.71 7.79
N PHE A 134 -1.79 0.07 7.90
CA PHE A 134 -2.74 0.26 6.80
C PHE A 134 -2.35 1.47 5.96
N GLU A 135 -2.24 1.26 4.65
CA GLU A 135 -2.10 2.33 3.66
C GLU A 135 -3.26 2.30 2.66
N HIS A 136 -3.43 3.41 1.94
CA HIS A 136 -4.42 3.61 0.89
C HIS A 136 -5.88 3.63 1.36
N GLY A 137 -6.81 3.77 0.40
CA GLY A 137 -8.22 4.01 0.66
C GLY A 137 -8.45 5.13 1.68
N ASP A 138 -9.16 4.81 2.77
CA ASP A 138 -9.45 5.73 3.89
C ASP A 138 -8.56 5.47 5.13
N SER A 139 -7.37 4.89 4.95
CA SER A 139 -6.46 4.55 6.06
C SER A 139 -5.88 5.75 6.81
N GLY A 140 -5.73 6.89 6.11
CA GLY A 140 -5.04 8.07 6.60
C GLY A 140 -3.52 8.05 6.38
N CYS A 141 -2.98 7.07 5.65
CA CYS A 141 -1.60 7.02 5.17
C CYS A 141 -1.59 6.70 3.67
N GLY A 142 -0.66 7.29 2.93
CA GLY A 142 -0.60 7.16 1.47
C GLY A 142 -1.74 7.88 0.74
N ASP A 143 -1.75 7.75 -0.59
CA ASP A 143 -2.84 8.24 -1.43
C ASP A 143 -4.01 7.24 -1.49
N ALA A 144 -5.17 7.70 -1.94
CA ALA A 144 -6.38 6.88 -2.00
C ALA A 144 -6.56 6.14 -3.34
N ASN A 145 -5.51 6.00 -4.15
CA ASN A 145 -5.61 5.42 -5.49
C ASN A 145 -5.79 3.89 -5.45
N TRP A 146 -5.34 3.24 -4.37
CA TRP A 146 -5.40 1.78 -4.21
C TRP A 146 -6.40 1.35 -3.13
N PRO A 147 -6.82 0.06 -3.12
CA PRO A 147 -7.60 -0.48 -2.03
C PRO A 147 -6.84 -0.33 -0.70
N LYS A 148 -7.57 -0.03 0.36
CA LYS A 148 -7.00 -0.07 1.70
C LYS A 148 -6.50 -1.47 2.01
N SER A 149 -5.21 -1.59 2.31
CA SER A 149 -4.52 -2.86 2.49
C SER A 149 -3.66 -2.84 3.74
N ILE A 150 -3.47 -4.00 4.38
CA ILE A 150 -2.38 -4.18 5.33
C ILE A 150 -1.08 -4.28 4.54
N LEU A 151 -0.14 -3.40 4.86
CA LEU A 151 1.24 -3.46 4.42
C LEU A 151 2.02 -4.22 5.49
N TYR A 152 2.52 -5.40 5.14
CA TYR A 152 3.34 -6.21 6.03
C TYR A 152 4.66 -5.50 6.31
N VAL A 153 5.26 -4.94 5.26
CA VAL A 153 6.40 -4.02 5.32
C VAL A 153 6.33 -3.10 4.10
N ALA A 154 6.74 -1.86 4.29
CA ALA A 154 6.83 -0.85 3.26
C ALA A 154 8.09 -0.02 3.47
N GLY A 155 8.67 0.47 2.38
CA GLY A 155 9.83 1.31 2.41
C GLY A 155 9.71 2.48 1.45
N TRP A 156 10.06 3.66 1.94
CA TRP A 156 10.10 4.91 1.20
C TRP A 156 11.52 5.46 1.24
N GLY A 157 11.92 6.09 0.15
CA GLY A 157 13.21 6.75 0.14
C GLY A 157 13.54 7.42 -1.18
N ILE A 158 14.81 7.78 -1.29
CA ILE A 158 15.39 8.36 -2.49
C ILE A 158 16.27 7.31 -3.14
N GLY A 159 16.16 7.19 -4.46
CA GLY A 159 16.92 6.22 -5.22
C GLY A 159 17.15 6.62 -6.66
N SER A 160 17.62 5.64 -7.41
CA SER A 160 18.05 5.79 -8.78
C SER A 160 17.55 4.62 -9.63
N ALA A 161 17.55 4.84 -10.95
CA ALA A 161 17.33 3.78 -11.91
C ALA A 161 18.33 3.86 -13.05
N THR A 162 18.73 2.71 -13.58
CA THR A 162 19.59 2.61 -14.78
C THR A 162 18.91 1.79 -15.86
N LEU A 163 19.17 2.16 -17.12
CA LEU A 163 18.79 1.38 -18.31
C LEU A 163 20.06 1.02 -19.09
N ASP A 164 20.29 -0.28 -19.30
CA ASP A 164 21.51 -0.83 -19.92
C ASP A 164 22.81 -0.33 -19.25
N GLY A 165 22.75 -0.13 -17.92
CA GLY A 165 23.86 0.35 -17.10
C GLY A 165 24.09 1.87 -17.14
N GLU A 166 23.32 2.60 -17.95
CA GLU A 166 23.34 4.07 -17.99
C GLU A 166 22.29 4.65 -17.05
N LEU A 167 22.64 5.74 -16.35
CA LEU A 167 21.74 6.41 -15.42
C LEU A 167 20.51 6.97 -16.15
N LEU A 168 19.33 6.50 -15.75
CA LEU A 168 18.04 6.96 -16.28
C LEU A 168 17.41 7.99 -15.33
N TYR A 169 17.35 7.67 -14.03
CA TYR A 169 16.84 8.57 -12.99
C TYR A 169 17.80 8.63 -11.80
N GLU A 170 17.87 9.80 -11.17
CA GLU A 170 18.68 10.03 -9.97
C GLU A 170 17.92 10.93 -9.01
N GLY A 171 17.97 10.61 -7.72
CA GLY A 171 17.32 11.42 -6.69
C GLY A 171 15.79 11.36 -6.71
N TYR A 172 15.22 10.30 -7.30
CA TYR A 172 13.78 10.12 -7.43
C TYR A 172 13.22 9.38 -6.21
N GLN A 173 11.93 9.56 -5.93
CA GLN A 173 11.30 8.89 -4.80
C GLN A 173 10.95 7.46 -5.20
N ILE A 174 11.34 6.50 -4.37
CA ILE A 174 10.94 5.11 -4.49
C ILE A 174 10.02 4.75 -3.33
N HIS A 175 8.99 3.98 -3.63
CA HIS A 175 8.16 3.30 -2.65
C HIS A 175 8.07 1.84 -3.05
N PHE A 176 8.27 0.92 -2.10
CA PHE A 176 7.87 -0.47 -2.24
C PHE A 176 6.98 -0.88 -1.07
N MET A 177 6.08 -1.82 -1.32
CA MET A 177 5.15 -2.32 -0.32
C MET A 177 4.87 -3.80 -0.52
N VAL A 178 4.89 -4.57 0.57
CA VAL A 178 4.35 -5.92 0.61
C VAL A 178 2.95 -5.86 1.16
N THR A 179 1.97 -6.18 0.33
CA THR A 179 0.56 -6.00 0.66
C THR A 179 -0.19 -7.33 0.65
N GLN A 180 -1.42 -7.30 1.18
CA GLN A 180 -2.43 -8.27 0.76
C GLN A 180 -2.70 -8.15 -0.75
N GLY A 181 -3.36 -9.15 -1.35
CA GLY A 181 -3.60 -9.13 -2.80
C GLY A 181 -4.57 -8.03 -3.22
N MET A 182 -4.03 -6.90 -3.67
CA MET A 182 -4.82 -5.76 -4.16
C MET A 182 -5.32 -5.96 -5.59
N ARG A 183 -4.71 -6.89 -6.32
CA ARG A 183 -5.11 -7.27 -7.68
C ARG A 183 -5.70 -8.67 -7.71
N ASP A 184 -6.67 -8.86 -8.58
CA ASP A 184 -7.19 -10.19 -8.87
C ASP A 184 -6.10 -11.09 -9.46
N ARG A 185 -6.06 -12.35 -9.02
CA ARG A 185 -4.94 -13.27 -9.33
C ARG A 185 -4.86 -13.63 -10.81
N GLU A 186 -5.99 -13.62 -11.50
CA GLU A 186 -6.11 -14.06 -12.90
C GLU A 186 -6.17 -12.87 -13.85
N THR A 187 -7.03 -11.90 -13.53
CA THR A 187 -7.29 -10.73 -14.39
C THR A 187 -6.36 -9.55 -14.11
N LEU A 188 -5.67 -9.53 -12.97
CA LEU A 188 -4.76 -8.45 -12.52
C LEU A 188 -5.43 -7.09 -12.29
N VAL A 189 -6.75 -7.02 -12.43
CA VAL A 189 -7.55 -5.83 -12.14
C VAL A 189 -7.40 -5.50 -10.66
N ALA A 190 -7.06 -4.23 -10.38
CA ALA A 190 -7.00 -3.73 -9.02
C ALA A 190 -8.41 -3.65 -8.44
N MET A 191 -8.55 -4.07 -7.20
CA MET A 191 -9.83 -4.14 -6.50
C MET A 191 -10.21 -2.77 -5.89
N THR A 192 -9.98 -1.66 -6.63
CA THR A 192 -10.10 -0.26 -6.21
C THR A 192 -11.53 0.21 -5.91
N GLY A 193 -12.49 -0.72 -5.84
CA GLY A 193 -13.85 -0.43 -5.38
C GLY A 193 -14.71 0.26 -6.43
N THR A 194 -14.55 -0.06 -7.73
CA THR A 194 -15.48 0.38 -8.80
C THR A 194 -16.86 -0.31 -8.74
N GLY A 195 -17.19 -1.00 -7.62
CA GLY A 195 -18.46 -1.68 -7.39
C GLY A 195 -18.97 -1.53 -5.95
N ASN A 196 -20.03 -2.29 -5.62
CA ASN A 196 -20.72 -2.33 -4.31
C ASN A 196 -19.85 -2.83 -3.13
N SER A 197 -18.57 -2.48 -3.07
CA SER A 197 -17.72 -2.82 -1.92
C SER A 197 -18.32 -2.22 -0.66
N ILE A 198 -18.51 -3.06 0.36
CA ILE A 198 -19.18 -2.69 1.61
C ILE A 198 -18.37 -1.60 2.36
N SER A 199 -17.06 -1.51 2.10
CA SER A 199 -16.13 -0.61 2.79
C SER A 199 -15.99 0.78 2.16
N GLY A 200 -16.27 0.93 0.86
CA GLY A 200 -16.00 2.17 0.11
C GLY A 200 -14.50 2.52 -0.04
N ALA A 201 -13.60 1.63 0.38
CA ALA A 201 -12.15 1.82 0.39
C ALA A 201 -11.43 0.77 -0.48
N GLY A 202 -12.14 0.14 -1.42
CA GLY A 202 -11.68 -1.02 -2.16
C GLY A 202 -11.71 -2.32 -1.34
N GLU A 203 -11.34 -3.42 -2.00
CA GLU A 203 -11.24 -4.75 -1.41
C GLU A 203 -9.85 -5.33 -1.64
N VAL A 204 -9.47 -6.32 -0.84
CA VAL A 204 -8.23 -7.08 -1.03
C VAL A 204 -8.53 -8.56 -0.86
N ASN A 205 -7.74 -9.42 -1.51
CA ASN A 205 -7.74 -10.84 -1.24
C ASN A 205 -6.74 -11.15 -0.10
N PRO A 206 -7.21 -11.47 1.12
CA PRO A 206 -6.34 -11.73 2.26
C PRO A 206 -5.56 -13.06 2.13
N ALA A 207 -5.93 -13.94 1.19
CA ALA A 207 -5.21 -15.18 0.90
C ALA A 207 -4.18 -15.02 -0.24
N ALA A 208 -3.88 -13.79 -0.63
CA ALA A 208 -2.86 -13.45 -1.61
C ALA A 208 -1.91 -12.39 -1.02
N MET A 209 -0.69 -12.38 -1.52
CA MET A 209 0.31 -11.34 -1.24
C MET A 209 0.82 -10.80 -2.57
N GLN A 210 1.18 -9.53 -2.56
CA GLN A 210 1.70 -8.80 -3.71
C GLN A 210 2.85 -7.90 -3.25
N ILE A 211 3.81 -7.64 -4.12
CA ILE A 211 4.74 -6.53 -3.95
C ILE A 211 4.37 -5.50 -5.00
N ASP A 212 4.09 -4.26 -4.61
CA ASP A 212 4.08 -3.13 -5.55
C ASP A 212 5.30 -2.29 -5.27
N PHE A 213 5.85 -1.72 -6.33
CA PHE A 213 6.91 -0.73 -6.22
C PHE A 213 6.89 0.24 -7.38
N TYR A 214 7.32 1.46 -7.11
CA TYR A 214 7.48 2.47 -8.14
C TYR A 214 8.65 3.38 -7.86
N ILE A 215 9.17 3.99 -8.93
CA ILE A 215 10.03 5.17 -8.86
C ILE A 215 9.30 6.35 -9.51
N ARG A 216 9.35 7.52 -8.88
CA ARG A 216 8.63 8.71 -9.35
C ARG A 216 9.46 9.99 -9.29
N SER A 217 9.22 10.85 -10.26
CA SER A 217 9.86 12.16 -10.35
C SER A 217 9.42 13.09 -9.21
N PRO A 218 10.29 14.01 -8.75
CA PRO A 218 9.87 15.10 -7.87
C PRO A 218 8.89 16.06 -8.57
N GLU A 219 8.99 16.21 -9.89
CA GLU A 219 8.11 17.04 -10.70
C GLU A 219 6.69 16.46 -10.78
N ALA A 220 5.70 17.35 -10.72
CA ALA A 220 4.29 17.01 -10.79
C ALA A 220 3.72 17.36 -12.17
N ASN A 221 2.85 16.49 -12.69
CA ASN A 221 2.10 16.71 -13.92
C ASN A 221 0.65 16.28 -13.71
N ASN A 222 -0.27 17.24 -13.59
CA ASN A 222 -1.67 16.96 -13.29
C ASN A 222 -2.46 16.36 -14.47
N ALA A 223 -1.86 16.25 -15.65
CA ALA A 223 -2.46 15.53 -16.78
C ALA A 223 -2.25 14.01 -16.67
N ASN A 224 -1.26 13.57 -15.88
CA ASN A 224 -0.94 12.16 -15.66
C ASN A 224 -1.62 11.61 -14.41
N HIS A 225 -1.69 10.28 -14.34
CA HIS A 225 -2.19 9.57 -13.17
C HIS A 225 -1.27 8.40 -12.80
N PRO A 226 -0.62 8.39 -11.62
CA PRO A 226 -0.54 9.48 -10.64
C PRO A 226 0.08 10.77 -11.21
N GLY A 227 -0.19 11.91 -10.57
CA GLY A 227 0.15 13.25 -11.08
C GLY A 227 1.65 13.59 -11.06
N ARG A 228 2.47 12.86 -11.81
CA ARG A 228 3.93 12.97 -11.87
C ARG A 228 4.40 13.05 -13.32
N GLU A 229 5.54 13.70 -13.55
CA GLU A 229 6.17 13.68 -14.89
C GLU A 229 6.65 12.27 -15.25
N ILE A 230 7.19 11.53 -14.27
CA ILE A 230 7.59 10.12 -14.39
C ILE A 230 6.99 9.32 -13.24
N PHE A 231 6.41 8.16 -13.56
CA PHE A 231 5.94 7.18 -12.60
C PHE A 231 6.09 5.77 -13.19
N ASP A 232 7.23 5.13 -12.90
CA ASP A 232 7.48 3.78 -13.39
C ASP A 232 7.04 2.78 -12.34
N HIS A 233 5.94 2.09 -12.64
CA HIS A 233 5.20 1.28 -11.69
C HIS A 233 5.23 -0.19 -12.08
N PHE A 234 5.54 -1.01 -11.09
CA PHE A 234 5.66 -2.44 -11.21
C PHE A 234 5.01 -3.14 -10.03
N PHE A 235 4.58 -4.37 -10.25
CA PHE A 235 4.15 -5.25 -9.18
C PHE A 235 4.51 -6.71 -9.45
N ALA A 236 4.79 -7.45 -8.38
CA ALA A 236 5.08 -8.87 -8.38
C ALA A 236 3.90 -9.64 -7.77
N MET A 237 3.40 -10.64 -8.49
CA MET A 237 2.27 -11.46 -8.05
C MET A 237 2.69 -12.71 -7.26
N GLU A 238 3.99 -12.96 -7.14
CA GLU A 238 4.55 -14.09 -6.40
C GLU A 238 5.56 -13.56 -5.38
N VAL A 239 5.30 -13.78 -4.09
CA VAL A 239 6.11 -13.28 -2.97
C VAL A 239 6.70 -14.45 -2.20
N THR A 240 8.01 -14.42 -1.95
CA THR A 240 8.74 -15.43 -1.17
C THR A 240 9.40 -14.76 0.04
N TRP A 241 9.19 -15.34 1.22
CA TRP A 241 9.82 -14.97 2.49
C TRP A 241 10.94 -15.99 2.80
N HIS A 242 12.10 -15.53 3.28
CA HIS A 242 13.30 -16.35 3.51
C HIS A 242 13.66 -16.51 4.98
#